data_AF-A0A973TMW2-F1
#
_entry.id   AF-A0A973TMW2-F1
#
_cell.length_a   1.000
_cell.length_b   1.000
_cell.length_c   1.000
_cell.angle_alpha   90.00
_cell.angle_beta   90.00
_cell.angle_gamma   90.00
#
_symmetry.space_group_name_H-M   'P 1'
#
loop_
_entity.id
_entity.type
_entity.pdbx_description
1 polymer ?
#
loop_
_entity_poly.entity_id
_entity_poly.type
_entity_poly.pdbx_seq_one_letter_code
_entity_poly.pdbx_strand_id
1 'polypeptide(L)' 'DEHPDEAIAKLQAAAQLESDTPKHAVTPGPTLPSEELLAQAYLASGQRAQAHDAYERALARYPNRRNAERGIAATASD' A
#
# COMPACT_ATOMS: atom_id res chain seq x y z
N ASP A 1 -0.01 -20.96 -11.01
CA ASP A 1 -1.28 -20.22 -11.00
C ASP A 1 -1.17 -18.99 -10.12
N GLU A 2 -1.48 -17.83 -10.68
CA GLU A 2 -1.52 -16.56 -9.94
C GLU A 2 -2.91 -16.42 -9.29
N HIS A 3 -2.94 -16.09 -7.99
CA HIS A 3 -4.17 -15.99 -7.19
C HIS A 3 -4.34 -14.53 -6.70
N PRO A 4 -4.72 -13.60 -7.59
CA PRO A 4 -4.71 -12.16 -7.29
C PRO A 4 -5.62 -11.80 -6.12
N ASP A 5 -6.81 -12.39 -6.04
CA ASP A 5 -7.78 -12.10 -4.97
C ASP A 5 -7.30 -12.56 -3.60
N GLU A 6 -6.66 -13.74 -3.54
CA GLU A 6 -6.08 -14.25 -2.29
C GLU A 6 -4.90 -13.40 -1.83
N ALA A 7 -4.06 -12.95 -2.77
CA ALA A 7 -2.95 -12.05 -2.48
C ALA A 7 -3.46 -10.71 -1.94
N ILE A 8 -4.47 -10.12 -2.58
CA ILE A 8 -5.10 -8.87 -2.14
C ILE A 8 -5.71 -9.05 -0.74
N ALA A 9 -6.44 -10.13 -0.49
CA ALA A 9 -7.05 -10.37 0.83
C ALA A 9 -6.00 -10.46 1.95
N LYS A 10 -4.86 -11.14 1.69
CA LYS A 10 -3.74 -11.19 2.65
C LYS A 10 -3.11 -9.82 2.88
N LEU A 11 -2.96 -9.03 1.82
CA LEU A 11 -2.39 -7.69 1.91
C LEU A 11 -3.33 -6.68 2.59
N GLN A 12 -4.64 -6.81 2.43
CA GLN A 12 -5.63 -6.07 3.21
C GLN A 12 -5.49 -6.37 4.70
N ALA A 13 -5.38 -7.66 5.07
CA ALA A 13 -5.16 -8.05 6.46
C ALA A 13 -3.82 -7.50 7.02
N ALA A 14 -2.76 -7.51 6.22
CA ALA A 14 -1.47 -6.93 6.59
C ALA A 14 -1.55 -5.41 6.80
N ALA A 15 -2.20 -4.69 5.90
CA ALA A 15 -2.41 -3.25 6.00
C ALA A 15 -3.22 -2.89 7.26
N GLN A 16 -4.27 -3.65 7.56
CA GLN A 16 -5.05 -3.48 8.78
C GLN A 16 -4.20 -3.70 10.03
N LEU A 17 -3.43 -4.80 10.08
CA LEU A 17 -2.57 -5.11 11.21
C LEU A 17 -1.50 -4.03 11.46
N GLU A 18 -0.88 -3.52 10.39
CA GLU A 18 0.11 -2.43 10.46
C GLU A 18 -0.53 -1.10 10.94
N SER A 19 -1.76 -0.82 10.50
CA SER A 19 -2.52 0.35 10.94
C SER A 19 -2.88 0.28 12.42
N ASP A 20 -3.29 -0.90 12.90
CA ASP A 20 -3.73 -1.16 14.27
C ASP A 20 -2.57 -1.27 15.28
N THR A 21 -1.34 -1.45 14.79
CA THR A 21 -0.16 -1.53 15.65
C THR A 21 0.10 -0.16 16.33
N PRO A 22 0.03 -0.06 17.68
CA PRO A 22 0.08 1.22 18.37
C PRO A 22 1.49 1.84 18.44
N LYS A 23 1.50 3.18 18.27
CA LYS A 23 2.53 4.23 18.45
C LYS A 23 4.01 3.91 18.12
N HIS A 24 4.50 4.65 17.12
CA HIS A 24 5.89 4.96 16.74
C HIS A 24 6.95 4.04 17.36
N ALA A 25 7.36 3.09 16.52
CA ALA A 25 8.51 2.26 16.76
C ALA A 25 9.72 3.10 17.24
N VAL A 26 10.33 2.70 18.35
CA VAL A 26 11.69 3.13 18.73
C VAL A 26 12.73 2.64 17.70
N THR A 27 12.33 1.74 16.81
CA THR A 27 13.01 1.34 15.58
C THR A 27 12.53 2.15 14.38
N PRO A 28 13.31 2.27 13.29
CA PRO A 28 12.84 2.90 12.06
C PRO A 28 11.51 2.28 11.59
N GLY A 29 10.67 3.09 10.94
CA GLY A 29 9.41 2.61 10.35
C GLY A 29 9.61 1.50 9.31
N PRO A 30 8.52 0.89 8.82
CA PRO A 30 8.60 -0.27 7.93
C PRO A 30 9.43 0.04 6.68
N THR A 31 10.24 -0.92 6.22
CA THR A 31 11.01 -0.77 4.98
C THR A 31 10.09 -0.54 3.79
N LEU A 32 9.03 -1.34 3.69
CA LEU A 32 7.93 -1.19 2.73
C LEU A 32 6.61 -1.23 3.52
N PRO A 33 5.85 -0.12 3.60
CA PRO A 33 4.54 -0.11 4.23
C PRO A 33 3.60 -1.11 3.56
N SER A 34 2.78 -1.80 4.36
CA SER A 34 1.83 -2.79 3.85
C SER A 34 0.83 -2.18 2.86
N GLU A 35 0.45 -0.92 3.05
CA GLU A 35 -0.41 -0.17 2.10
C GLU A 35 0.27 0.07 0.74
N GLU A 36 1.59 0.28 0.69
CA GLU A 36 2.31 0.39 -0.59
C GLU A 36 2.34 -0.96 -1.33
N LEU A 37 2.42 -2.07 -0.61
CA LEU A 37 2.40 -3.40 -1.21
C LEU A 37 0.99 -3.79 -1.68
N LEU A 38 -0.04 -3.45 -0.91
CA LEU A 38 -1.44 -3.59 -1.29
C LEU A 38 -1.75 -2.78 -2.56
N ALA A 39 -1.27 -1.54 -2.64
CA ALA A 39 -1.43 -0.69 -3.80
C ALA A 39 -0.82 -1.32 -5.07
N GLN A 40 0.37 -1.91 -4.97
CA GLN A 40 1.02 -2.62 -6.08
C GLN A 40 0.20 -3.83 -6.53
N ALA A 41 -0.36 -4.60 -5.60
CA ALA A 41 -1.20 -5.75 -5.92
C ALA A 41 -2.50 -5.34 -6.63
N TYR A 42 -3.13 -4.25 -6.18
CA TYR A 42 -4.28 -3.67 -6.88
C TYR A 42 -3.92 -3.20 -8.28
N LEU A 43 -2.80 -2.49 -8.43
CA LEU A 43 -2.35 -1.99 -9.74
C LEU A 43 -2.05 -3.14 -10.71
N ALA A 44 -1.38 -4.20 -10.24
CA ALA A 44 -1.12 -5.41 -11.03
C ALA A 44 -2.41 -6.14 -11.44
N SER A 45 -3.48 -6.00 -10.66
CA SER A 45 -4.80 -6.56 -10.95
C SER A 45 -5.71 -5.60 -11.73
N GLY A 46 -5.20 -4.47 -12.22
CA GLY A 46 -5.97 -3.45 -12.95
C GLY A 46 -6.90 -2.59 -12.08
N GLN A 47 -6.88 -2.75 -10.76
CA GLN A 47 -7.71 -2.04 -9.79
C GLN A 47 -7.12 -0.66 -9.45
N ARG A 48 -7.00 0.22 -10.47
CA ARG A 48 -6.26 1.50 -10.38
C ARG A 48 -6.77 2.44 -9.29
N ALA A 49 -8.08 2.57 -9.12
CA ALA A 49 -8.67 3.42 -8.09
C ALA A 49 -8.28 2.95 -6.68
N GLN A 50 -8.40 1.65 -6.42
CA GLN A 50 -8.02 1.07 -5.12
C GLN A 50 -6.50 1.16 -4.87
N ALA A 51 -5.69 1.06 -5.93
CA ALA A 51 -4.25 1.29 -5.84
C ALA A 51 -3.92 2.73 -5.45
N HIS A 52 -4.57 3.71 -6.07
CA HIS A 52 -4.39 5.13 -5.74
C HIS A 52 -4.73 5.39 -4.26
N ASP A 53 -5.90 4.94 -3.81
CA ASP A 53 -6.34 5.12 -2.42
C ASP A 53 -5.38 4.47 -1.41
N ALA A 54 -4.83 3.30 -1.74
CA ALA A 54 -3.85 2.62 -0.89
C ALA A 54 -2.52 3.40 -0.81
N TYR A 55 -2.03 3.95 -1.93
CA TYR A 55 -0.86 4.83 -1.89
C TYR A 55 -1.11 6.12 -1.11
N GLU A 56 -2.30 6.71 -1.19
CA GLU A 56 -2.66 7.88 -0.37
C GLU A 56 -2.66 7.55 1.12
N ARG A 57 -3.24 6.41 1.52
CA ARG A 57 -3.18 5.96 2.92
C ARG A 57 -1.74 5.73 3.38
N ALA A 58 -0.88 5.16 2.53
CA ALA A 58 0.53 5.00 2.83
C ALA A 58 1.23 6.36 3.09
N LEU A 59 0.99 7.37 2.25
CA LEU A 59 1.57 8.71 2.42
C LEU A 59 1.01 9.46 3.63
N ALA A 60 -0.28 9.29 3.93
CA ALA A 60 -0.90 9.88 5.11
C ALA A 60 -0.24 9.38 6.41
N ARG A 61 0.14 8.10 6.46
CA ARG A 61 0.79 7.49 7.64
C ARG A 61 2.31 7.65 7.63
N TYR A 62 2.94 7.58 6.46
CA TYR A 62 4.38 7.69 6.27
C TYR A 62 4.70 8.76 5.21
N PRO A 63 4.78 10.04 5.60
CA PRO A 63 5.05 11.12 4.65
C PRO A 63 6.44 11.00 4.01
N ASN A 64 6.59 11.57 2.81
CA ASN A 64 7.84 11.60 2.01
C ASN A 64 8.31 10.23 1.48
N ARG A 65 7.37 9.34 1.15
CA ARG A 65 7.65 8.03 0.56
C ARG A 65 7.61 8.11 -0.97
N ARG A 66 8.79 8.16 -1.60
CA ARG A 66 8.94 8.25 -3.07
C ARG A 66 8.22 7.13 -3.82
N ASN A 67 8.14 5.92 -3.25
CA ASN A 67 7.45 4.81 -3.90
C ASN A 67 5.95 5.08 -4.01
N ALA A 68 5.32 5.55 -2.94
CA ALA A 68 3.91 5.91 -2.94
C ALA A 68 3.63 7.13 -3.84
N GLU A 69 4.50 8.15 -3.84
CA GLU A 69 4.40 9.29 -4.77
C GLU A 69 4.45 8.85 -6.24
N ARG A 70 5.39 7.98 -6.59
CA ARG A 70 5.48 7.39 -7.94
C ARG A 70 4.28 6.51 -8.27
N GLY A 71 3.78 5.78 -7.28
CA GLY A 71 2.59 4.94 -7.37
C GLY A 71 1.35 5.75 -7.74
N ILE A 72 1.11 6.86 -7.04
CA ILE A 72 0.02 7.80 -7.34
C ILE A 72 0.11 8.29 -8.79
N ALA A 73 1.29 8.76 -9.23
CA ALA A 73 1.48 9.20 -10.61
C ALA A 73 1.19 8.09 -11.64
N ALA A 74 1.60 6.86 -11.34
CA ALA A 74 1.34 5.69 -12.20
C ALA A 74 -0.15 5.30 -12.24
N THR A 75 -0.91 5.56 -11.16
CA THR A 75 -2.37 5.34 -11.11
C THR A 75 -3.19 6.47 -11.75
N ALA A 76 -2.61 7.66 -11.91
CA ALA A 76 -3.25 8.82 -12.56
C ALA A 76 -3.00 8.89 -14.07
N SER A 77 -1.95 8.23 -14.57
CA SER A 77 -1.60 8.20 -16.00
C SER A 77 -2.37 7.08 -16.69
N ASP A 78 -3.59 7.36 -17.15
CA ASP A 78 -4.35 6.57 -18.15
C ASP A 78 -5.12 7.54 -19.06
#